data_AF-A0A3N5SKI3-F1
#
_entry.id   AF-A0A3N5SKI3-F1
#
_cell.length_a   1.000
_cell.length_b   1.000
_cell.length_c   1.000
_cell.angle_alpha   90.00
_cell.angle_beta   90.00
_cell.angle_gamma   90.00
#
_symmetry.space_group_name_H-M   'P 1'
#
loop_
_entity.id
_entity.type
_entity.pdbx_description
1 polymer ?
#
loop_
_entity_poly.entity_id
_entity_poly.type
_entity_poly.pdbx_seq_one_letter_code
_entity_poly.pdbx_strand_id
1 'polypeptide(L)'
;MKPKATGTLSGCVLWIIAFGMLSSCILPMAIIVGSITSVSGFAVQTLGPMICPDGTTAKSYSYATTTTDEYGNSQPSTAYELHCLDANGVVVKEDPIGYAFWWIGIITLIGLVIASLLAFALAAPAGVLIGKLLNRRQKSNITTDIEPL
;
A
#
# COMPACT_ATOMS: atom_id res chain seq x y z
N MET A 1 32.01 -27.41 11.26
CA MET A 1 30.59 -27.02 11.46
C MET A 1 30.05 -26.53 10.11
N LYS A 2 28.96 -27.12 9.58
CA LYS A 2 28.39 -26.76 8.26
C LYS A 2 27.84 -25.33 8.29
N PRO A 3 28.05 -24.51 7.25
CA PRO A 3 27.59 -23.12 7.22
C PRO A 3 26.07 -23.09 7.00
N LYS A 4 25.30 -23.26 8.09
CA LYS A 4 23.84 -23.03 8.08
C LYS A 4 23.50 -21.53 7.88
N ALA A 5 24.44 -20.64 8.21
CA ALA A 5 24.27 -19.19 8.12
C ALA A 5 24.10 -18.67 6.68
N THR A 6 24.74 -19.31 5.69
CA THR A 6 24.70 -18.83 4.29
C THR A 6 23.33 -19.01 3.64
N GLY A 7 22.57 -20.06 4.01
CA GLY A 7 21.23 -20.30 3.47
C GLY A 7 20.18 -19.32 3.99
N THR A 8 20.26 -18.95 5.27
CA THR A 8 19.32 -18.01 5.90
C THR A 8 19.56 -16.57 5.43
N LEU A 9 20.83 -16.17 5.26
CA LEU A 9 21.19 -14.85 4.73
C LEU A 9 20.66 -14.66 3.30
N SER A 10 20.74 -15.70 2.46
CA SER A 10 20.22 -15.67 1.09
C SER A 10 18.69 -15.57 1.02
N GLY A 11 17.96 -16.16 1.98
CA GLY A 11 16.50 -16.11 2.03
C GLY A 11 15.97 -14.72 2.36
N CYS A 12 16.57 -14.05 3.34
CA CYS A 12 16.18 -12.68 3.70
C CYS A 12 16.44 -11.68 2.56
N VAL A 13 17.56 -11.81 1.83
CA VAL A 13 17.86 -10.95 0.68
C VAL A 13 16.84 -11.14 -0.44
N LEU A 14 16.51 -12.39 -0.78
CA LEU A 14 15.49 -12.70 -1.78
C LEU A 14 14.11 -12.17 -1.36
N TRP A 15 13.77 -12.28 -0.08
CA TRP A 15 12.52 -11.76 0.45
C TRP A 15 12.44 -10.23 0.33
N ILE A 16 13.50 -9.49 0.70
CA ILE A 16 13.54 -8.03 0.57
C ILE A 16 13.38 -7.60 -0.89
N ILE A 17 14.04 -8.29 -1.83
CA ILE A 17 13.93 -7.99 -3.26
C ILE A 17 12.50 -8.26 -3.77
N ALA A 18 11.92 -9.42 -3.43
CA ALA A 18 10.55 -9.76 -3.79
C ALA A 18 9.54 -8.78 -3.19
N PHE A 19 9.72 -8.41 -1.92
CA PHE A 19 8.89 -7.42 -1.23
C PHE A 19 9.00 -6.05 -1.89
N GLY A 20 10.20 -5.58 -2.22
CA GLY A 20 10.39 -4.30 -2.89
C GLY A 20 9.68 -4.25 -4.25
N MET A 21 9.78 -5.31 -5.05
CA MET A 21 9.16 -5.40 -6.37
C MET A 21 7.61 -5.50 -6.28
N LEU A 22 7.09 -6.21 -5.28
CA LEU A 22 5.64 -6.28 -5.05
C LEU A 22 5.10 -4.96 -4.48
N SER A 23 5.83 -4.36 -3.53
CA SER A 23 5.49 -3.08 -2.92
C SER A 23 5.44 -1.96 -3.95
N SER A 24 6.37 -1.92 -4.92
CA SER A 24 6.33 -0.92 -5.99
C SER A 24 5.07 -0.98 -6.86
N CYS A 25 4.41 -2.15 -6.94
CA CYS A 25 3.15 -2.31 -7.66
C CYS A 25 1.93 -2.10 -6.77
N ILE A 26 1.98 -2.59 -5.53
CA ILE A 26 0.84 -2.58 -4.60
C ILE A 26 0.66 -1.20 -3.98
N LEU A 27 1.73 -0.48 -3.67
CA LEU A 27 1.67 0.82 -2.98
C LEU A 27 0.96 1.89 -3.84
N PRO A 28 1.28 2.09 -5.14
CA PRO A 28 0.54 3.04 -5.97
C PRO A 28 -0.94 2.69 -6.10
N MET A 29 -1.26 1.40 -6.24
CA MET A 29 -2.63 0.93 -6.36
C MET A 29 -3.41 1.15 -5.04
N ALA A 30 -2.78 0.89 -3.89
CA ALA A 30 -3.37 1.13 -2.58
C ALA A 30 -3.66 2.61 -2.35
N ILE A 31 -2.76 3.50 -2.78
CA ILE A 31 -2.96 4.95 -2.72
C ILE A 31 -4.16 5.34 -3.59
N ILE A 32 -4.20 4.92 -4.87
CA ILE A 32 -5.30 5.26 -5.79
C ILE A 32 -6.65 4.78 -5.23
N VAL A 33 -6.72 3.53 -4.79
CA VAL A 33 -7.94 2.95 -4.20
C VAL A 33 -8.33 3.70 -2.93
N GLY A 34 -7.36 4.05 -2.08
CA GLY A 34 -7.58 4.86 -0.88
C GLY A 34 -8.17 6.22 -1.19
N SER A 35 -7.64 6.91 -2.21
CA SER A 35 -8.11 8.25 -2.62
C SER A 35 -9.53 8.23 -3.16
N ILE A 36 -9.90 7.21 -3.93
CA ILE A 36 -11.25 7.11 -4.49
C ILE A 36 -12.25 6.71 -3.39
N THR A 37 -11.83 5.85 -2.46
CA THR A 37 -12.72 5.37 -1.39
C THR A 37 -12.84 6.34 -0.22
N SER A 38 -11.92 7.29 -0.06
CA SER A 38 -11.98 8.26 1.04
C SER A 38 -13.20 9.18 0.95
N VAL A 39 -13.75 9.45 -0.23
CA VAL A 39 -14.98 10.25 -0.37
C VAL A 39 -16.26 9.44 -0.14
N SER A 40 -16.16 8.13 0.13
CA SER A 40 -17.31 7.27 0.37
C SER A 40 -17.83 7.34 1.81
N GLY A 41 -19.13 7.15 1.99
CA GLY A 41 -19.73 7.04 3.33
C GLY A 41 -19.18 5.88 4.16
N PHE A 42 -18.57 4.88 3.53
CA PHE A 42 -17.92 3.76 4.21
C PHE A 42 -16.66 4.20 4.97
N ALA A 43 -15.85 5.07 4.37
CA ALA A 43 -14.68 5.62 5.05
C ALA A 43 -15.09 6.44 6.28
N VAL A 44 -16.15 7.24 6.13
CA VAL A 44 -16.73 8.08 7.20
C VAL A 44 -17.32 7.22 8.32
N GLN A 45 -18.04 6.14 7.99
CA GLN A 45 -18.59 5.24 9.00
C GLN A 45 -17.50 4.49 9.77
N THR A 46 -16.43 4.11 9.08
CA THR A 46 -15.34 3.33 9.68
C THR A 46 -14.43 4.20 10.55
N LEU A 47 -14.08 5.40 10.10
CA LEU A 47 -13.20 6.33 10.82
C LEU A 47 -13.93 7.31 11.73
N GLY A 48 -15.22 7.52 11.49
CA GLY A 48 -16.06 8.44 12.26
C GLY A 48 -15.96 8.23 13.76
N PRO A 49 -16.12 7.00 14.28
CA PRO A 49 -15.96 6.71 15.71
C PRO A 49 -14.57 6.97 16.27
N MET A 50 -13.53 6.97 15.42
CA MET A 50 -12.14 7.20 15.83
C MET A 50 -11.79 8.70 15.84
N ILE A 51 -12.39 9.49 14.95
CA ILE A 51 -12.08 10.91 14.75
C ILE A 51 -13.01 11.81 15.55
N CYS A 52 -14.28 11.42 15.65
CA CYS A 52 -15.30 12.16 16.35
C CYS A 52 -15.34 11.82 17.85
N PRO A 53 -15.58 12.81 18.73
CA PRO A 53 -15.69 12.57 20.16
C PRO A 53 -16.92 11.73 20.51
N ASP A 54 -16.87 11.05 21.66
CA ASP A 54 -17.96 10.21 22.16
C ASP A 54 -19.29 10.95 22.21
N GLY A 55 -20.36 10.29 21.80
CA GLY A 55 -21.70 10.86 21.74
C GLY A 55 -22.00 11.69 20.48
N THR A 56 -21.05 11.83 19.56
CA THR A 56 -21.27 12.53 18.27
C THR A 56 -21.37 11.57 17.09
N THR A 57 -22.04 12.00 16.02
CA THR A 57 -22.25 11.25 14.78
C THR A 57 -21.44 11.88 13.65
N ALA A 58 -20.58 11.09 13.00
CA ALA A 58 -19.83 11.52 11.82
C ALA A 58 -20.73 11.59 10.58
N LYS A 59 -20.72 12.72 9.87
CA LYS A 59 -21.37 12.88 8.56
C LYS A 59 -20.44 13.56 7.57
N SER A 60 -20.47 13.11 6.32
CA SER A 60 -19.83 13.82 5.21
C SER A 60 -20.72 14.95 4.71
N TYR A 61 -20.17 16.16 4.65
CA TYR A 61 -20.77 17.29 3.95
C TYR A 61 -20.00 17.54 2.65
N SER A 62 -20.73 17.84 1.58
CA SER A 62 -20.14 18.28 0.33
C SER A 62 -20.61 19.70 -0.02
N TYR A 63 -19.69 20.52 -0.51
CA TYR A 63 -20.00 21.86 -0.98
C TYR A 63 -19.36 22.12 -2.35
N ALA A 64 -20.03 22.96 -3.13
CA ALA A 64 -19.53 23.40 -4.43
C ALA A 64 -18.35 24.34 -4.22
N THR A 65 -17.23 24.03 -4.88
CA THR A 65 -16.04 24.88 -4.93
C THR A 65 -15.61 25.04 -6.38
N THR A 66 -14.62 25.89 -6.64
CA THR A 66 -14.02 26.05 -7.95
C THR A 66 -12.55 25.71 -7.87
N THR A 67 -12.08 24.84 -8.77
CA THR A 67 -10.66 24.58 -8.96
C THR A 67 -10.17 25.29 -10.22
N THR A 68 -8.90 25.62 -10.30
CA THR A 68 -8.32 26.29 -11.47
C THR A 68 -7.65 25.27 -12.37
N ASP A 69 -7.96 25.28 -13.68
CA ASP A 69 -7.30 24.42 -14.66
C ASP A 69 -5.91 24.96 -15.07
N GLU A 70 -5.20 24.22 -15.93
CA GLU A 70 -3.86 24.59 -16.41
C GLU A 70 -3.85 25.88 -17.24
N TYR A 71 -5.01 26.36 -17.70
CA TYR A 71 -5.19 27.58 -18.49
C TYR A 71 -5.70 28.75 -17.66
N GLY A 72 -5.83 28.58 -16.33
CA GLY A 72 -6.32 29.62 -15.44
C GLY A 72 -7.84 29.78 -15.39
N ASN A 73 -8.61 28.87 -16.00
CA ASN A 73 -10.06 28.92 -15.95
C ASN A 73 -10.60 28.23 -14.69
N SER A 74 -11.62 28.83 -14.09
CA SER A 74 -12.35 28.23 -12.97
C SER A 74 -13.26 27.11 -13.45
N GLN A 75 -12.99 25.89 -13.00
CA GLN A 75 -13.80 24.70 -13.21
C GLN A 75 -14.60 24.38 -11.93
N PRO A 76 -15.88 24.00 -12.03
CA PRO A 76 -16.65 23.56 -10.87
C PRO A 76 -16.04 22.27 -10.28
N SER A 77 -15.94 22.22 -8.96
CA SER A 77 -15.41 21.10 -8.19
C SER A 77 -16.27 20.88 -6.94
N THR A 78 -16.16 19.71 -6.33
CA THR A 78 -16.88 19.35 -5.10
C THR A 78 -15.87 19.01 -4.02
N ALA A 79 -15.88 19.79 -2.94
CA ALA A 79 -15.10 19.48 -1.74
C ALA A 79 -15.93 18.63 -0.78
N TYR A 80 -15.25 17.78 -0.01
CA TYR A 80 -15.85 16.88 0.98
C TYR A 80 -15.22 17.13 2.35
N GLU A 81 -16.03 17.30 3.38
CA GLU A 81 -15.60 17.50 4.76
C GLU A 81 -16.32 16.52 5.70
N LEU A 82 -15.62 16.09 6.74
CA LEU A 82 -16.19 15.28 7.80
C LEU A 82 -16.62 16.19 8.96
N HIS A 83 -17.91 16.20 9.27
CA HIS A 83 -18.47 16.94 10.40
C HIS A 83 -18.92 15.96 11.48
N CYS A 84 -18.53 16.21 12.73
CA CYS A 84 -18.99 15.48 13.89
C CYS A 84 -20.14 16.25 14.54
N LEU A 85 -21.34 15.68 14.50
CA LEU A 85 -22.56 16.29 14.99
C LEU A 85 -22.93 15.77 16.38
N ASP A 86 -23.24 16.65 17.32
CA ASP A 86 -23.85 16.28 18.61
C ASP A 86 -25.30 15.80 18.44
N ALA A 87 -25.91 15.27 19.52
CA ALA A 87 -27.31 14.84 19.56
C ALA A 87 -28.32 15.93 19.13
N ASN A 88 -27.94 17.20 19.27
CA ASN A 88 -28.71 18.36 18.84
C ASN A 88 -28.51 18.74 17.36
N GLY A 89 -27.65 18.02 16.62
CA GLY A 89 -27.31 18.32 15.23
C GLY A 89 -26.33 19.49 15.06
N VAL A 90 -25.66 19.92 16.13
CA VAL A 90 -24.65 20.99 16.10
C VAL A 90 -23.28 20.40 15.76
N VAL A 91 -22.55 21.06 14.87
CA VAL A 91 -21.18 20.69 14.50
C VAL A 91 -20.25 20.97 15.68
N VAL A 92 -19.68 19.92 16.27
CA VAL A 92 -18.74 20.01 17.40
C VAL A 92 -17.30 20.02 16.89
N LYS A 93 -17.05 19.38 15.74
CA LYS A 93 -15.73 19.25 15.15
C LYS A 93 -15.84 19.07 13.63
N GLU A 94 -14.96 19.75 12.92
CA GLU A 94 -14.82 19.66 11.47
C GLU A 94 -13.43 19.09 11.15
N ASP A 95 -13.37 18.13 10.23
CA ASP A 95 -12.13 17.58 9.71
C ASP A 95 -12.18 17.54 8.18
N PRO A 96 -11.60 18.54 7.51
CA PRO A 96 -11.73 18.69 6.05
C PRO A 96 -10.84 17.73 5.26
N ILE A 97 -9.77 17.19 5.86
CA ILE A 97 -8.79 16.40 5.10
C ILE A 97 -8.11 15.29 5.90
N GLY A 98 -8.03 15.41 7.23
CA GLY A 98 -7.32 14.47 8.09
C GLY A 98 -7.90 13.06 8.00
N TYR A 99 -9.23 12.95 7.92
CA TYR A 99 -9.91 11.67 7.80
C TYR A 99 -9.51 10.91 6.51
N ALA A 100 -9.35 11.61 5.38
CA ALA A 100 -8.98 11.02 4.12
C ALA A 100 -7.54 10.48 4.15
N PHE A 101 -6.61 11.23 4.75
CA PHE A 101 -5.23 10.76 4.94
C PHE A 101 -5.15 9.54 5.85
N TRP A 102 -5.91 9.51 6.95
CA TRP A 102 -5.99 8.33 7.81
C TRP A 102 -6.52 7.10 7.06
N TRP A 103 -7.55 7.28 6.23
CA TRP A 103 -8.11 6.20 5.42
C TRP A 103 -7.10 5.64 4.42
N ILE A 104 -6.45 6.52 3.66
CA ILE A 104 -5.40 6.15 2.70
C ILE A 104 -4.25 5.44 3.41
N GLY A 105 -3.85 5.93 4.59
CA GLY A 105 -2.82 5.33 5.42
C GLY A 105 -3.15 3.89 5.83
N ILE A 106 -4.38 3.64 6.28
CA ILE A 106 -4.84 2.29 6.66
C ILE A 106 -4.83 1.35 5.45
N ILE A 107 -5.36 1.78 4.31
CA ILE A 107 -5.37 0.96 3.08
C ILE A 107 -3.95 0.65 2.61
N THR A 108 -3.06 1.65 2.67
CA THR A 108 -1.65 1.49 2.32
C THR A 108 -0.95 0.50 3.25
N LEU A 109 -1.22 0.58 4.55
CA LEU A 109 -0.68 -0.35 5.55
C LEU A 109 -1.15 -1.78 5.29
N ILE A 110 -2.44 -1.97 5.02
CA ILE A 110 -3.02 -3.28 4.67
C ILE A 110 -2.35 -3.83 3.39
N GLY A 111 -2.19 -2.99 2.36
CA GLY A 111 -1.51 -3.34 1.12
C GLY A 111 -0.07 -3.81 1.36
N LEU A 112 0.69 -3.12 2.21
CA LEU A 112 2.06 -3.51 2.58
C LEU A 112 2.12 -4.83 3.34
N VAL A 113 1.18 -5.08 4.25
CA VAL A 113 1.09 -6.36 4.96
C VAL A 113 0.83 -7.50 3.98
N ILE A 114 -0.09 -7.31 3.03
CA ILE A 114 -0.37 -8.31 1.97
C ILE A 114 0.88 -8.53 1.10
N ALA A 115 1.56 -7.45 0.69
CA ALA A 115 2.79 -7.53 -0.09
C ALA A 115 3.89 -8.32 0.64
N SER A 116 4.04 -8.09 1.94
CA SER A 116 4.98 -8.80 2.83
C SER A 116 4.69 -10.30 2.88
N LEU A 117 3.42 -10.67 3.09
CA LEU A 117 2.98 -12.06 3.12
C LEU A 117 3.17 -12.77 1.78
N LEU A 118 2.83 -12.10 0.67
CA LEU A 118 3.05 -12.63 -0.67
C LEU A 118 4.54 -12.81 -0.98
N ALA A 119 5.38 -11.85 -0.60
CA ALA A 119 6.82 -11.96 -0.73
C ALA A 119 7.38 -13.16 0.04
N PHE A 120 6.85 -13.44 1.24
CA PHE A 120 7.21 -14.64 2.01
C PHE A 120 6.84 -15.94 1.29
N ALA A 121 5.62 -16.01 0.75
CA ALA A 121 5.17 -17.18 0.00
C ALA A 121 5.99 -17.42 -1.28
N LEU A 122 6.40 -16.35 -1.97
CA LEU A 122 7.13 -16.40 -3.23
C LEU A 122 8.65 -16.60 -3.06
N ALA A 123 9.21 -16.33 -1.88
CA ALA A 123 10.64 -16.49 -1.62
C ALA A 123 11.12 -17.95 -1.79
N ALA A 124 10.30 -18.93 -1.39
CA ALA A 124 10.63 -20.35 -1.53
C ALA A 124 10.72 -20.82 -3.01
N PRO A 125 9.71 -20.62 -3.88
CA PRO A 125 9.80 -21.01 -5.29
C PRO A 125 10.85 -20.19 -6.06
N ALA A 126 11.03 -18.90 -5.74
CA ALA A 126 12.07 -18.07 -6.35
C ALA A 126 13.49 -18.61 -6.04
N GLY A 127 13.74 -19.02 -4.80
CA GLY A 127 15.01 -19.63 -4.40
C GLY A 127 15.33 -20.92 -5.16
N VAL A 128 14.33 -21.77 -5.39
CA VAL A 128 14.49 -23.02 -6.16
C VAL A 128 14.80 -22.75 -7.64
N LEU A 129 14.13 -21.76 -8.25
CA LEU A 129 14.38 -21.34 -9.63
C LEU A 129 15.80 -20.78 -9.82
N ILE A 130 16.24 -19.90 -8.93
CA ILE A 130 17.59 -19.32 -8.96
C ILE A 130 18.65 -20.40 -8.73
N GLY A 131 18.42 -21.32 -7.78
CA GLY A 131 19.31 -22.47 -7.55
C GLY A 131 19.45 -23.38 -8.77
N LYS A 132 18.34 -23.66 -9.49
CA LYS A 132 18.38 -24.43 -10.74
C LYS A 132 19.14 -23.70 -11.85
N LEU A 133 18.96 -22.38 -11.99
CA LEU A 133 19.64 -21.56 -13.00
C LEU A 133 21.16 -21.49 -12.76
N LEU A 134 21.58 -21.27 -11.50
CA LEU A 134 22.99 -21.25 -11.12
C LEU A 134 23.65 -22.61 -11.37
N ASN A 135 22.99 -23.71 -10.98
CA ASN A 135 23.52 -25.05 -11.22
C ASN A 135 23.64 -25.36 -12.73
N ARG A 136 22.69 -24.90 -13.56
CA ARG A 136 22.78 -25.03 -15.02
C ARG A 136 23.96 -24.24 -15.61
N ARG A 137 24.20 -23.01 -15.16
CA ARG A 137 25.33 -22.19 -15.62
C ARG A 137 26.67 -22.75 -15.18
N GLN A 138 26.78 -23.20 -13.93
CA GLN A 138 28.01 -23.81 -13.43
C GLN A 138 28.35 -25.09 -14.20
N LYS A 139 27.34 -25.93 -14.49
CA LYS A 139 27.55 -27.13 -15.30
C LYS A 139 27.98 -26.80 -16.73
N SER A 140 27.45 -25.74 -17.34
CA SER A 140 27.83 -25.28 -18.68
C SER A 140 29.29 -24.81 -18.75
N ASN A 141 29.75 -24.01 -17.79
CA ASN A 141 31.13 -23.52 -17.76
C ASN A 141 32.14 -24.65 -17.53
N ILE A 142 31.80 -25.64 -16.70
CA ILE A 142 32.67 -26.80 -16.49
C ILE A 142 32.87 -27.60 -17.78
N THR A 143 31.84 -27.77 -18.62
CA THR A 143 31.99 -28.52 -19.88
C THR A 143 32.88 -27.79 -20.90
N THR A 144 33.00 -26.46 -20.82
CA THR A 144 33.82 -25.67 -21.76
C THR A 144 35.32 -25.72 -21.40
N ASP A 145 35.65 -25.99 -20.14
CA ASP A 145 37.04 -26.13 -19.66
C ASP A 145 37.62 -27.54 -19.83
N ILE A 146 36.83 -28.55 -20.25
CA ILE A 146 37.27 -29.95 -20.41
C ILE A 146 37.36 -30.34 -21.90
N GLU A 147 37.47 -29.39 -22.83
CA GLU A 147 37.92 -29.66 -24.20
C GLU A 147 39.46 -29.48 -24.23
N PRO A 148 40.27 -30.54 -24.04
CA PRO A 148 41.68 -30.49 -24.40
C PRO A 148 41.80 -30.56 -25.94
N LEU A 149 42.59 -29.62 -26.48
CA LEU A 149 43.19 -29.68 -27.82
C LEU A 149 43.93 -30.99 -28.06
#